data_AF-X1ITT0-F1
#
_entry.id   AF-X1ITT0-F1
#
_cell.length_a   1.000
_cell.length_b   1.000
_cell.length_c   1.000
_cell.angle_alpha   90.00
_cell.angle_beta   90.00
_cell.angle_gamma   90.00
#
_symmetry.space_group_name_H-M   'P 1'
#
loop_
_entity.id
_entity.type
_entity.pdbx_description
1 polymer ?
#
loop_
_entity_poly.entity_id
_entity_poly.type
_entity_poly.pdbx_seq_one_letter_code
_entity_poly.pdbx_strand_id
1 'polypeptide(L)'
;MSGQLNSLVEKDKLRAFIADDSLLPKTGEKTEFVSRVHDHVSGRFIFGYKLLVLGYWDGDNFYPLDFSLHREKGAKVKKAKEKLARAQKRQAVLKKNLKKVEIKYEETNTALKKARKDNKGKNSNSAIRKIVAMENKRGNAKKKVSAARSVLAKAGNEIAILKEELKTAQTKYPDYGLSAKKRENQYSKQRQACTPGAERAVEVD
;
A
#
# COMPACT_ATOMS: atom_id res chain seq x y z
N MET A 1 -2.17 -68.74 -2.02
CA MET A 1 -2.55 -68.27 -0.66
C MET A 1 -1.77 -67.04 -0.19
N SER A 2 -0.84 -66.46 -0.96
CA SER A 2 -0.09 -65.24 -0.57
C SER A 2 -0.84 -63.92 -0.80
N GLY A 3 -1.85 -63.89 -1.67
CA GLY A 3 -2.57 -62.65 -2.02
C GLY A 3 -3.49 -62.09 -0.92
N GLN A 4 -4.04 -62.95 -0.04
CA GLN A 4 -4.95 -62.53 1.03
C GLN A 4 -4.22 -62.00 2.27
N LEU A 5 -2.96 -62.39 2.49
CA LEU A 5 -2.17 -61.90 3.63
C LEU A 5 -1.71 -60.45 3.40
N ASN A 6 -1.32 -60.11 2.17
CA ASN A 6 -0.91 -58.75 1.80
C ASN A 6 -2.06 -57.74 1.88
N SER A 7 -3.31 -58.13 1.57
CA SER A 7 -4.46 -57.21 1.64
C SER A 7 -4.87 -56.84 3.07
N LEU A 8 -4.52 -57.66 4.06
CA LEU A 8 -4.76 -57.38 5.48
C LEU A 8 -3.68 -56.45 6.05
N VAL A 9 -2.41 -56.63 5.63
CA VAL A 9 -1.29 -55.74 5.99
C VAL A 9 -1.44 -54.35 5.36
N GLU A 10 -2.03 -54.24 4.15
CA GLU A 10 -2.31 -52.95 3.51
C GLU A 10 -3.42 -52.13 4.18
N LYS A 11 -4.33 -52.77 4.94
CA LYS A 11 -5.49 -52.10 5.55
C LYS A 11 -5.15 -51.31 6.81
N ASP A 12 -4.02 -51.59 7.45
CA ASP A 12 -3.58 -50.93 8.70
C ASP A 12 -2.60 -49.77 8.46
N LYS A 13 -2.20 -49.53 7.21
CA LYS A 13 -1.30 -48.41 6.89
C LYS A 13 -2.10 -47.11 6.76
N LEU A 14 -1.71 -46.10 7.52
CA LEU A 14 -2.29 -44.76 7.46
C LEU A 14 -2.10 -44.19 6.05
N ARG A 15 -3.22 -43.94 5.37
CA ARG A 15 -3.25 -43.25 4.07
C ARG A 15 -3.76 -41.84 4.27
N ALA A 16 -3.11 -40.86 3.68
CA ALA A 16 -3.46 -39.46 3.87
C ALA A 16 -3.17 -38.61 2.64
N PHE A 17 -3.93 -37.54 2.46
CA PHE A 17 -3.51 -36.42 1.63
C PHE A 17 -2.81 -35.40 2.51
N ILE A 18 -1.60 -35.02 2.12
CA ILE A 18 -0.77 -34.04 2.82
C ILE A 18 -0.65 -32.82 1.92
N ALA A 19 -1.00 -31.66 2.47
CA ALA A 19 -0.75 -30.37 1.85
C ALA A 19 0.21 -29.59 2.75
N ASP A 20 1.40 -29.31 2.24
CA ASP A 20 2.45 -28.61 3.00
C ASP A 20 3.16 -27.56 2.13
N ASP A 21 3.53 -26.44 2.75
CA ASP A 21 4.26 -25.37 2.08
C ASP A 21 5.77 -25.45 2.38
N SER A 22 6.56 -25.40 1.33
CA SER A 22 8.01 -25.44 1.36
C SER A 22 8.59 -24.22 0.67
N LEU A 23 9.78 -23.82 1.10
CA LEU A 23 10.52 -22.75 0.44
C LEU A 23 11.39 -23.31 -0.67
N LEU A 24 11.25 -22.76 -1.87
CA LEU A 24 12.06 -23.11 -3.02
C LEU A 24 13.04 -21.97 -3.36
N PRO A 25 14.23 -21.93 -2.73
CA PRO A 25 15.20 -20.87 -2.95
C PRO A 25 15.73 -20.91 -4.38
N LYS A 26 16.01 -19.71 -4.92
CA LYS A 26 16.64 -19.50 -6.23
C LYS A 26 17.75 -18.47 -6.08
N THR A 27 18.82 -18.66 -6.85
CA THR A 27 20.00 -17.80 -6.82
C THR A 27 19.97 -16.70 -7.88
N GLY A 28 19.20 -16.86 -8.96
CA GLY A 28 19.17 -15.95 -10.11
C GLY A 28 17.88 -15.13 -10.24
N GLU A 29 18.02 -13.86 -10.66
CA GLU A 29 16.90 -12.94 -10.89
C GLU A 29 16.18 -13.14 -12.24
N LYS A 30 16.74 -13.95 -13.14
CA LYS A 30 16.21 -14.22 -14.49
C LYS A 30 15.15 -15.34 -14.53
N THR A 31 14.88 -16.02 -13.41
CA THR A 31 13.85 -17.06 -13.34
C THR A 31 12.48 -16.41 -13.28
N GLU A 32 11.56 -16.75 -14.17
CA GLU A 32 10.23 -16.11 -14.28
C GLU A 32 9.44 -16.08 -12.98
N PHE A 33 8.82 -14.94 -12.65
CA PHE A 33 7.99 -14.75 -11.44
C PHE A 33 8.68 -15.00 -10.09
N VAL A 34 9.99 -15.19 -10.03
CA VAL A 34 10.73 -15.30 -8.76
C VAL A 34 10.58 -14.03 -7.92
N SER A 35 10.49 -14.18 -6.59
CA SER A 35 10.30 -13.06 -5.68
C SER A 35 11.04 -13.24 -4.36
N ARG A 36 11.06 -12.20 -3.52
CA ARG A 36 11.40 -12.36 -2.09
C ARG A 36 10.20 -12.93 -1.33
N VAL A 37 10.41 -14.07 -0.69
CA VAL A 37 9.43 -14.80 0.12
C VAL A 37 9.90 -14.83 1.57
N HIS A 38 8.99 -14.66 2.52
CA HIS A 38 9.30 -14.74 3.94
C HIS A 38 9.48 -16.19 4.38
N ASP A 39 10.65 -16.47 4.95
CA ASP A 39 10.94 -17.72 5.65
C ASP A 39 10.56 -17.57 7.12
N HIS A 40 9.56 -18.34 7.55
CA HIS A 40 9.10 -18.34 8.93
C HIS A 40 10.10 -18.98 9.90
N VAL A 41 10.95 -19.90 9.42
CA VAL A 41 11.92 -20.61 10.25
C VAL A 41 13.09 -19.69 10.58
N SER A 42 13.72 -19.09 9.56
CA SER A 42 14.85 -18.18 9.79
C SER A 42 14.45 -16.72 10.10
N GLY A 43 13.18 -16.36 9.90
CA GLY A 43 12.69 -14.98 10.02
C GLY A 43 13.24 -14.03 8.96
N ARG A 44 13.80 -14.56 7.87
CA ARG A 44 14.46 -13.80 6.80
C ARG A 44 13.65 -13.86 5.51
N PHE A 45 13.94 -12.94 4.60
CA PHE A 45 13.38 -13.00 3.25
C PHE A 45 14.38 -13.68 2.32
N ILE A 46 14.01 -14.85 1.83
CA ILE A 46 14.78 -15.58 0.82
C ILE A 46 14.29 -15.21 -0.58
N PHE A 47 15.14 -15.40 -1.58
CA PHE A 47 14.76 -15.21 -2.97
C PHE A 47 14.36 -16.55 -3.57
N GLY A 48 13.15 -16.67 -4.13
CA GLY A 48 12.59 -17.96 -4.53
C GLY A 48 11.07 -17.96 -4.70
N TYR A 49 10.46 -19.11 -4.45
CA TYR A 49 9.02 -19.33 -4.43
C TYR A 49 8.59 -19.96 -3.11
N LYS A 50 7.31 -19.76 -2.76
CA LYS A 50 6.62 -20.63 -1.80
C LYS A 50 5.96 -21.74 -2.61
N LEU A 51 6.45 -22.96 -2.45
CA LEU A 51 5.98 -24.16 -3.10
C LEU A 51 4.93 -24.80 -2.19
N LEU A 52 3.68 -24.85 -2.63
CA LEU A 52 2.64 -25.63 -1.95
C LEU A 52 2.50 -26.95 -2.69
N VAL A 53 2.70 -28.07 -1.99
CA VAL A 53 2.58 -29.42 -2.57
C VAL A 53 1.38 -30.13 -1.97
N LEU A 54 0.53 -30.69 -2.83
CA LEU A 54 -0.44 -31.70 -2.45
C LEU A 54 0.13 -33.06 -2.82
N GLY A 55 0.26 -33.96 -1.85
CA GLY A 55 0.66 -35.32 -2.12
C GLY A 55 -0.17 -36.35 -1.38
N TYR A 56 -0.12 -37.56 -1.89
CA TYR A 56 -0.74 -38.73 -1.31
C TYR A 56 0.31 -39.56 -0.61
N TRP A 57 0.06 -39.83 0.66
CA TRP A 57 0.83 -40.74 1.50
C TRP A 57 0.10 -42.08 1.54
N ASP A 58 0.77 -43.15 1.12
CA ASP A 58 0.18 -44.50 1.10
C ASP A 58 0.50 -45.35 2.35
N GLY A 59 1.34 -44.82 3.25
CA GLY A 59 1.87 -45.52 4.42
C GLY A 59 3.37 -45.72 4.39
N ASP A 60 3.97 -45.77 3.19
CA ASP A 60 5.40 -46.02 2.98
C ASP A 60 6.06 -44.92 2.15
N ASN A 61 5.34 -44.41 1.14
CA ASN A 61 5.83 -43.47 0.14
C ASN A 61 4.94 -42.22 0.07
N PHE A 62 5.58 -41.11 -0.25
CA PHE A 62 4.91 -39.85 -0.54
C PHE A 62 4.90 -39.60 -2.06
N TYR A 63 3.70 -39.56 -2.65
CA TYR A 63 3.48 -39.29 -4.05
C TYR A 63 3.03 -37.84 -4.24
N PRO A 64 3.86 -36.95 -4.80
CA PRO A 64 3.42 -35.60 -5.14
C PRO A 64 2.38 -35.70 -6.26
N LEU A 65 1.16 -35.24 -5.97
CA LEU A 65 0.05 -35.28 -6.92
C LEU A 65 -0.07 -33.98 -7.70
N ASP A 66 0.05 -32.84 -7.00
CA ASP A 66 -0.05 -31.52 -7.60
C ASP A 66 0.79 -30.50 -6.80
N PHE A 67 1.13 -29.38 -7.45
CA PHE A 67 1.86 -28.31 -6.80
C PHE A 67 1.51 -26.94 -7.36
N SER A 68 1.66 -25.92 -6.52
CA SER A 68 1.55 -24.52 -6.93
C SER A 68 2.74 -23.70 -6.44
N LEU A 69 3.17 -22.76 -7.28
CA LEU A 69 4.24 -21.81 -6.95
C LEU A 69 3.64 -20.44 -6.67
N HIS A 70 3.93 -19.92 -5.48
CA HIS A 70 3.45 -18.63 -5.02
C HIS A 70 4.60 -17.63 -4.85
N ARG A 71 4.26 -16.35 -5.05
CA ARG A 71 5.14 -15.20 -4.86
C ARG A 71 4.56 -14.24 -3.84
N GLU A 72 5.41 -13.56 -3.10
CA GLU A 72 4.98 -12.65 -2.04
C GLU A 72 5.22 -11.19 -2.41
N LYS A 73 4.18 -10.37 -2.22
CA LYS A 73 4.28 -8.93 -2.42
C LYS A 73 4.73 -8.25 -1.13
N GLY A 74 5.82 -7.48 -1.21
CA GLY A 74 6.33 -6.72 -0.08
C GLY A 74 5.31 -5.73 0.51
N ALA A 75 5.22 -5.69 1.85
CA ALA A 75 4.24 -4.85 2.54
C ALA A 75 4.66 -3.37 2.70
N LYS A 76 5.95 -3.04 2.54
CA LYS A 76 6.47 -1.68 2.85
C LYS A 76 5.87 -0.61 1.94
N VAL A 77 5.85 -0.84 0.63
CA VAL A 77 5.24 0.08 -0.34
C VAL A 77 3.73 0.21 -0.10
N LYS A 78 3.05 -0.90 0.19
CA LYS A 78 1.62 -0.91 0.52
C LYS A 78 1.34 -0.03 1.74
N LYS A 79 2.07 -0.22 2.84
CA LYS A 79 1.95 0.58 4.07
C LYS A 79 2.22 2.07 3.82
N ALA A 80 3.24 2.41 3.02
CA ALA A 80 3.53 3.80 2.67
C ALA A 80 2.39 4.45 1.86
N LYS A 81 1.83 3.74 0.87
CA LYS A 81 0.65 4.20 0.11
C LYS A 81 -0.56 4.43 1.01
N GLU A 82 -0.83 3.52 1.94
CA GLU A 82 -1.93 3.64 2.89
C GLU A 82 -1.78 4.86 3.80
N LYS A 83 -0.57 5.11 4.33
CA LYS A 83 -0.28 6.32 5.12
C LYS A 83 -0.55 7.60 4.32
N LEU A 84 -0.02 7.67 3.09
CA LEU A 84 -0.23 8.82 2.21
C LEU A 84 -1.72 9.05 1.92
N ALA A 85 -2.48 7.99 1.63
CA ALA A 85 -3.91 8.08 1.35
C ALA A 85 -4.70 8.60 2.58
N ARG A 86 -4.34 8.15 3.79
CA ARG A 86 -4.95 8.65 5.05
C ARG A 86 -4.67 10.16 5.24
N ALA A 87 -3.43 10.59 5.02
CA ALA A 87 -3.04 11.99 5.12
C ALA A 87 -3.78 12.87 4.10
N GLN A 88 -3.90 12.41 2.85
CA GLN A 88 -4.66 13.11 1.81
C GLN A 88 -6.15 13.25 2.15
N LYS A 89 -6.78 12.20 2.67
CA LYS A 89 -8.17 12.25 3.16
C LYS A 89 -8.33 13.30 4.26
N ARG A 90 -7.42 13.32 5.24
CA ARG A 90 -7.39 14.33 6.31
C ARG A 90 -7.25 15.75 5.73
N GLN A 91 -6.33 15.95 4.79
CA GLN A 91 -6.14 17.25 4.14
C GLN A 91 -7.41 17.72 3.40
N ALA A 92 -8.12 16.82 2.73
CA ALA A 92 -9.38 17.16 2.07
C ALA A 92 -10.45 17.65 3.06
N VAL A 93 -10.56 17.02 4.24
CA VAL A 93 -11.46 17.48 5.32
C VAL A 93 -11.03 18.86 5.83
N LEU A 94 -9.73 19.07 6.07
CA LEU A 94 -9.20 20.37 6.51
C LEU A 94 -9.47 21.48 5.50
N LYS A 95 -9.33 21.22 4.20
CA LYS A 95 -9.68 22.17 3.13
C LYS A 95 -11.16 22.56 3.17
N LYS A 96 -12.07 21.59 3.38
CA LYS A 96 -13.51 21.86 3.53
C LYS A 96 -13.79 22.74 4.76
N ASN A 97 -13.14 22.45 5.89
CA ASN A 97 -13.28 23.24 7.10
C ASN A 97 -12.73 24.67 6.93
N LEU A 98 -11.59 24.83 6.27
CA LEU A 98 -11.03 26.15 5.95
C LEU A 98 -12.04 26.99 5.14
N LYS A 99 -12.62 26.43 4.07
CA LYS A 99 -13.66 27.12 3.28
C LYS A 99 -14.84 27.57 4.14
N LYS A 100 -15.34 26.71 5.04
CA LYS A 100 -16.43 27.07 5.97
C LYS A 100 -16.06 28.24 6.88
N VAL A 101 -14.84 28.25 7.40
CA VAL A 101 -14.36 29.32 8.30
C VAL A 101 -14.11 30.62 7.52
N GLU A 102 -13.64 30.54 6.27
CA GLU A 102 -13.45 31.68 5.37
C GLU A 102 -14.78 32.34 5.00
N ILE A 103 -15.80 31.56 4.64
CA ILE A 103 -17.16 32.07 4.37
C ILE A 103 -17.68 32.85 5.59
N LYS A 104 -17.59 32.27 6.79
CA LYS A 104 -18.02 32.92 8.02
C LYS A 104 -17.25 34.21 8.32
N TYR A 105 -15.96 34.26 8.00
CA TYR A 105 -15.18 35.49 8.12
C TYR A 105 -15.69 36.57 7.14
N GLU A 106 -15.94 36.23 5.88
CA GLU A 106 -16.45 37.18 4.89
C GLU A 106 -17.86 37.70 5.24
N GLU A 107 -18.74 36.85 5.77
CA GLU A 107 -20.05 37.26 6.30
C GLU A 107 -19.88 38.30 7.42
N THR A 108 -19.02 38.02 8.41
CA THR A 108 -18.78 38.97 9.51
C THR A 108 -18.12 40.27 9.04
N ASN A 109 -17.25 40.19 8.04
CA ASN A 109 -16.59 41.35 7.44
C ASN A 109 -17.58 42.23 6.68
N THR A 110 -18.48 41.62 5.92
CA THR A 110 -19.54 42.30 5.17
C THR A 110 -20.57 42.94 6.12
N ALA A 111 -20.99 42.23 7.16
CA ALA A 111 -21.87 42.78 8.19
C ALA A 111 -21.26 43.99 8.91
N LEU A 112 -19.96 43.94 9.24
CA LEU A 112 -19.25 45.07 9.84
C LEU A 112 -19.19 46.27 8.87
N LYS A 113 -18.89 46.05 7.58
CA LYS A 113 -18.87 47.11 6.56
C LYS A 113 -20.23 47.79 6.43
N LYS A 114 -21.31 47.01 6.38
CA LYS A 114 -22.68 47.51 6.33
C LYS A 114 -23.01 48.35 7.56
N ALA A 115 -22.73 47.84 8.76
CA ALA A 115 -23.00 48.56 9.99
C ALA A 115 -22.21 49.87 10.14
N ARG A 116 -20.96 49.92 9.67
CA ARG A 116 -20.17 51.16 9.61
C ARG A 116 -20.79 52.19 8.66
N LYS A 117 -21.36 51.73 7.53
CA LYS A 117 -22.08 52.60 6.57
C LYS A 117 -23.39 53.14 7.18
N ASP A 118 -24.20 52.27 7.79
CA ASP A 118 -25.52 52.63 8.35
C ASP A 118 -25.45 53.57 9.57
N ASN A 119 -24.31 53.59 10.25
CA ASN A 119 -24.05 54.45 11.42
C ASN A 119 -23.08 55.59 11.14
N LYS A 120 -22.79 55.88 9.86
CA LYS A 120 -21.93 57.00 9.47
C LYS A 120 -22.53 58.32 10.00
N GLY A 121 -21.75 59.08 10.77
CA GLY A 121 -22.18 60.36 11.36
C GLY A 121 -23.05 60.24 12.63
N LYS A 122 -23.40 59.03 13.09
CA LYS A 122 -24.14 58.84 14.34
C LYS A 122 -23.15 58.64 15.50
N ASN A 123 -23.20 59.53 16.50
CA ASN A 123 -22.32 59.48 17.69
C ASN A 123 -23.01 58.90 18.94
N SER A 124 -24.04 58.06 18.77
CA SER A 124 -24.71 57.45 19.92
C SER A 124 -23.84 56.35 20.55
N ASN A 125 -23.80 56.31 21.88
CA ASN A 125 -23.09 55.26 22.62
C ASN A 125 -23.55 53.85 22.23
N SER A 126 -24.81 53.67 21.82
CA SER A 126 -25.33 52.37 21.38
C SER A 126 -24.78 51.96 20.00
N ALA A 127 -24.61 52.91 19.07
CA ALA A 127 -24.02 52.64 17.75
C ALA A 127 -22.54 52.26 17.88
N ILE A 128 -21.79 53.00 18.70
CA ILE A 128 -20.37 52.73 18.97
C ILE A 128 -20.20 51.32 19.55
N ARG A 129 -20.94 50.97 20.62
CA ARG A 129 -20.88 49.62 21.24
C ARG A 129 -21.18 48.50 20.24
N LYS A 130 -22.16 48.69 19.34
CA LYS A 130 -22.50 47.70 18.30
C LYS A 130 -21.35 47.49 17.31
N ILE A 131 -20.70 48.56 16.84
CA ILE A 131 -19.57 48.48 15.91
C ILE A 131 -18.39 47.75 16.56
N VAL A 132 -18.01 48.14 17.78
CA VAL A 132 -16.92 47.51 18.54
C VAL A 132 -17.19 46.00 18.74
N ALA A 133 -18.42 45.63 19.09
CA ALA A 133 -18.79 44.21 19.24
C ALA A 133 -18.63 43.42 17.92
N MET A 134 -18.99 44.02 16.78
CA MET A 134 -18.80 43.39 15.46
C MET A 134 -17.34 43.33 15.03
N GLU A 135 -16.52 44.33 15.37
CA GLU A 135 -15.08 44.31 15.15
C GLU A 135 -14.41 43.16 15.90
N ASN A 136 -14.78 42.97 17.17
CA ASN A 136 -14.30 41.86 17.98
C ASN A 136 -14.72 40.50 17.38
N LYS A 137 -15.98 40.37 16.92
CA LYS A 137 -16.46 39.17 16.21
C LYS A 137 -15.65 38.88 14.95
N ARG A 138 -15.41 39.89 14.11
CA ARG A 138 -14.58 39.78 12.90
C ARG A 138 -13.14 39.40 13.24
N GLY A 139 -12.56 40.02 14.28
CA GLY A 139 -11.21 39.72 14.77
C GLY A 139 -11.07 38.25 15.18
N ASN A 140 -12.04 37.73 15.92
CA ASN A 140 -12.09 36.32 16.31
C ASN A 140 -12.24 35.39 15.10
N ALA A 141 -13.09 35.74 14.13
CA ALA A 141 -13.21 34.98 12.88
C ALA A 141 -11.90 34.97 12.08
N LYS A 142 -11.19 36.10 11.98
CA LYS A 142 -9.87 36.20 11.32
C LYS A 142 -8.83 35.30 11.99
N LYS A 143 -8.79 35.28 13.33
CA LYS A 143 -7.91 34.38 14.11
C LYS A 143 -8.21 32.90 13.78
N LYS A 144 -9.49 32.51 13.67
CA LYS A 144 -9.88 31.15 13.28
C LYS A 144 -9.44 30.79 11.86
N VAL A 145 -9.56 31.70 10.89
CA VAL A 145 -9.05 31.49 9.52
C VAL A 145 -7.54 31.26 9.55
N SER A 146 -6.79 32.11 10.25
CA SER A 146 -5.33 31.98 10.37
C SER A 146 -4.92 30.64 10.99
N ALA A 147 -5.59 30.21 12.06
CA ALA A 147 -5.36 28.91 12.69
C ALA A 147 -5.69 27.73 11.74
N ALA A 148 -6.81 27.80 11.01
CA ALA A 148 -7.17 26.76 10.04
C ALA A 148 -6.15 26.66 8.90
N ARG A 149 -5.63 27.80 8.42
CA ARG A 149 -4.58 27.85 7.38
C ARG A 149 -3.27 27.24 7.86
N SER A 150 -2.84 27.55 9.10
CA SER A 150 -1.60 26.98 9.64
C SER A 150 -1.69 25.46 9.82
N VAL A 151 -2.85 24.94 10.25
CA VAL A 151 -3.10 23.50 10.34
C VAL A 151 -3.07 22.84 8.96
N LEU A 152 -3.68 23.46 7.94
CA LEU A 152 -3.66 22.95 6.58
C LEU A 152 -2.23 22.93 5.99
N ALA A 153 -1.42 23.96 6.27
CA ALA A 153 -0.02 24.03 5.84
C ALA A 153 0.80 22.89 6.45
N LYS A 154 0.66 22.63 7.76
CA LYS A 154 1.31 21.50 8.44
C LYS A 154 0.95 20.16 7.80
N ALA A 155 -0.34 19.93 7.52
CA ALA A 155 -0.80 18.72 6.83
C ALA A 155 -0.26 18.62 5.38
N GLY A 156 -0.05 19.75 4.70
CA GLY A 156 0.60 19.79 3.40
C GLY A 156 2.06 19.33 3.45
N ASN A 157 2.82 19.83 4.43
CA ASN A 157 4.21 19.42 4.65
C ASN A 157 4.31 17.93 5.01
N GLU A 158 3.41 17.43 5.87
CA GLU A 158 3.32 16.00 6.21
C GLU A 158 3.12 15.14 4.94
N ILE A 159 2.22 15.56 4.04
CA ILE A 159 2.01 14.85 2.76
C ILE A 159 3.25 14.86 1.87
N ALA A 160 4.00 15.98 1.84
CA ALA A 160 5.24 16.06 1.06
C ALA A 160 6.28 15.05 1.58
N ILE A 161 6.46 14.96 2.90
CA ILE A 161 7.34 13.98 3.53
C ILE A 161 6.89 12.55 3.19
N LEU A 162 5.60 12.25 3.34
CA LEU A 162 5.06 10.92 3.03
C LEU A 162 5.21 10.52 1.56
N LYS A 163 5.21 11.48 0.63
CA LYS A 163 5.49 11.22 -0.79
C LYS A 163 6.95 10.81 -1.01
N GLU A 164 7.89 11.49 -0.34
CA GLU A 164 9.30 11.12 -0.38
C GLU A 164 9.55 9.76 0.28
N GLU A 165 8.89 9.47 1.41
CA GLU A 165 8.90 8.14 2.04
C GLU A 165 8.38 7.05 1.10
N LEU A 166 7.31 7.33 0.35
CA LEU A 166 6.79 6.38 -0.63
C LEU A 166 7.79 6.13 -1.77
N LYS A 167 8.41 7.19 -2.29
CA LYS A 167 9.42 7.08 -3.36
C LYS A 167 10.63 6.27 -2.88
N THR A 168 11.16 6.58 -1.71
CA THR A 168 12.28 5.83 -1.10
C THR A 168 11.92 4.38 -0.84
N ALA A 169 10.69 4.09 -0.37
CA ALA A 169 10.21 2.73 -0.17
C ALA A 169 10.11 1.95 -1.48
N GLN A 170 9.64 2.58 -2.57
CA GLN A 170 9.54 1.95 -3.89
C GLN A 170 10.92 1.60 -4.47
N THR A 171 11.90 2.47 -4.27
CA THR A 171 13.28 2.22 -4.74
C THR A 171 13.97 1.14 -3.89
N LYS A 172 13.88 1.24 -2.55
CA LYS A 172 14.61 0.36 -1.64
C LYS A 172 13.95 -1.02 -1.47
N TYR A 173 12.62 -1.08 -1.54
CA TYR A 173 11.84 -2.30 -1.32
C TYR A 173 10.82 -2.48 -2.45
N PRO A 174 11.28 -2.78 -3.66
CA PRO A 174 10.38 -2.88 -4.80
C PRO A 174 9.44 -4.09 -4.65
N ASP A 175 8.31 -4.04 -5.37
CA ASP A 175 7.34 -5.12 -5.39
C ASP A 175 8.02 -6.44 -5.81
N TYR A 176 7.80 -7.51 -5.05
CA TYR A 176 8.42 -8.84 -5.24
C TYR A 176 9.95 -8.88 -5.06
N GLY A 177 10.57 -7.81 -4.57
CA GLY A 177 12.03 -7.77 -4.33
C GLY A 177 12.88 -7.51 -5.57
N LEU A 178 12.25 -7.21 -6.72
CA LEU A 178 12.92 -6.83 -7.98
C LEU A 178 12.44 -5.47 -8.45
N SER A 179 13.35 -4.63 -8.95
CA SER A 179 12.96 -3.36 -9.59
C SER A 179 12.12 -3.61 -10.85
N ALA A 180 11.37 -2.60 -11.30
CA ALA A 180 10.52 -2.73 -12.50
C ALA A 180 11.33 -3.21 -13.72
N LYS A 181 12.50 -2.61 -13.97
CA LYS A 181 13.43 -2.99 -15.05
C LYS A 181 13.94 -4.43 -14.89
N LYS A 182 14.29 -4.84 -13.67
CA LYS A 182 14.73 -6.22 -13.40
C LYS A 182 13.63 -7.24 -13.67
N ARG A 183 12.38 -6.93 -13.28
CA ARG A 183 11.21 -7.76 -13.52
C ARG A 183 10.85 -7.86 -15.00
N GLU A 184 10.99 -6.77 -15.75
CA GLU A 184 10.79 -6.79 -17.21
C GLU A 184 11.84 -7.67 -17.89
N ASN A 185 13.11 -7.51 -17.51
CA ASN A 185 14.21 -8.32 -18.02
C ASN A 185 14.17 -9.79 -17.61
N GLN A 186 13.35 -10.15 -16.62
CA GLN A 186 13.15 -11.53 -16.16
C GLN A 186 12.59 -12.42 -17.28
N TYR A 187 11.75 -11.86 -18.15
CA TYR A 187 11.17 -12.56 -19.30
C TYR A 187 12.08 -12.48 -20.55
N SER A 188 13.10 -11.62 -20.53
CA SER A 188 14.06 -11.50 -21.63
C SER A 188 15.07 -12.63 -21.58
N LYS A 189 14.77 -13.72 -22.28
CA LYS A 189 15.71 -14.82 -22.50
C LYS A 189 16.49 -14.53 -23.79
N GLN A 190 17.64 -13.86 -23.69
CA GLN A 190 18.61 -13.85 -24.79
C GLN A 190 19.16 -15.27 -24.94
N ARG A 191 18.67 -16.00 -25.94
CA ARG A 191 19.21 -17.31 -26.34
C ARG A 191 20.36 -17.04 -27.30
N GLN A 192 21.53 -17.60 -27.03
CA GLN A 192 22.60 -17.58 -28.03
C GLN A 192 22.17 -18.45 -29.21
N ALA A 193 22.43 -17.99 -30.43
CA ALA A 193 21.99 -18.66 -31.66
C ALA A 193 22.48 -20.12 -31.75
N CYS A 194 23.64 -20.43 -31.15
CA CYS A 194 24.24 -21.76 -31.13
C CYS A 194 23.73 -22.67 -29.99
N THR A 195 22.65 -22.31 -29.29
CA THR A 195 22.11 -23.15 -28.20
C THR A 195 20.97 -24.03 -28.69
N PRO A 196 20.84 -25.26 -28.18
CA PRO A 196 19.68 -26.13 -28.48
C PRO A 196 18.32 -25.50 -28.12
N GLY A 197 18.32 -24.44 -27.31
CA GLY A 197 17.13 -23.66 -27.02
C GLY A 197 16.77 -22.65 -28.13
N ALA A 198 17.73 -22.17 -28.90
CA ALA A 198 17.48 -21.32 -30.06
C ALA A 198 16.95 -22.13 -31.24
N GLU A 199 17.50 -23.33 -31.47
CA GLU A 199 17.04 -24.28 -32.48
C GLU A 199 15.56 -24.65 -32.28
N ARG A 200 15.17 -24.95 -31.03
CA ARG A 200 13.77 -25.26 -30.68
C ARG A 200 12.80 -24.09 -30.77
N ALA A 201 13.27 -22.84 -30.87
CA ALA A 201 12.34 -21.72 -31.06
C ALA A 201 11.71 -21.73 -32.46
N VAL A 202 12.41 -22.33 -33.43
CA VAL A 202 11.95 -22.48 -34.83
C VAL A 202 10.92 -23.62 -34.97
N GLU A 203 10.81 -24.50 -33.97
CA GLU A 203 9.87 -25.63 -33.95
C GLU A 203 8.46 -25.27 -33.43
N VAL A 204 8.30 -24.07 -32.86
CA VAL A 204 7.06 -23.63 -32.18
C VAL A 204 6.24 -22.65 -33.04
N ASP A 205 6.69 -22.35 -34.26
CA ASP A 205 5.94 -21.60 -35.29
C ASP A 205 5.32 -22.54 -36.34
#